data_AF-A0A7S4Q468-F1
#
_entry.id   AF-A0A7S4Q468-F1
#
_cell.length_a   1.000
_cell.length_b   1.000
_cell.length_c   1.000
_cell.angle_alpha   90.00
_cell.angle_beta   90.00
_cell.angle_gamma   90.00
#
_symmetry.space_group_name_H-M   'P 1'
#
loop_
_entity.id
_entity.type
_entity.pdbx_description
1 polymer ?
#
loop_
_entity_poly.entity_id
_entity_poly.type
_entity_poly.pdbx_seq_one_letter_code
_entity_poly.pdbx_strand_id
1 'polypeptide(L)'
;SRLEAAASPAGDVRAAADAGARRVRAKSGVRGIYRRVQQSHVWYHAVVNVSNVRIASRCVSDLPVAVDFLVVLTAVKQHIGSLHQSGTDFSECVRRAVAEVLPQHDIAAKDLGLKYRVDVGNFAQSWLGRQATGVCNLPYTDDLERALQERELLEPFRWRSGVRVDHALDVFMSKVYAEWPAFRETYIRVLAEAGHCRERVAARLDRLWESARPHRTRYEELWNRQALAAEERGQRQQQLSAALWERRAMAAEEHRQRLGARAERREQRWNRKAMRTEERHMRRTAAAERQLESHCRRAMAREDRLGRRWRDGCEARRAHLLRHLRRLLAQWSRREERRRVCEERRCRDAQSRASAALRAQRRRLEAQRAARWRRMNRRNITMADLLHEHGAWPQDDAGRARGSELPGRSGGMR
;
A
#
# COMPACT_ATOMS: atom_id res chain seq x y z
N SER A 1 -79.64 53.42 -47.71
CA SER A 1 -79.33 52.11 -47.11
C SER A 1 -78.63 51.23 -48.14
N ARG A 2 -77.38 50.84 -47.90
CA ARG A 2 -76.61 49.99 -48.83
C ARG A 2 -76.92 48.51 -48.57
N LEU A 3 -77.18 47.75 -49.61
CA LEU A 3 -77.18 46.29 -49.62
C LEU A 3 -75.83 45.83 -50.20
N GLU A 4 -75.00 45.21 -49.39
CA GLU A 4 -73.75 44.59 -49.87
C GLU A 4 -74.05 43.16 -50.36
N ALA A 5 -73.83 42.92 -51.65
CA ALA A 5 -73.98 41.61 -52.25
C ALA A 5 -72.72 40.77 -52.01
N ALA A 6 -72.84 39.71 -51.20
CA ALA A 6 -71.75 38.76 -50.96
C ALA A 6 -71.55 37.86 -52.20
N ALA A 7 -70.47 38.09 -52.95
CA ALA A 7 -70.06 37.23 -54.06
C ALA A 7 -69.41 35.93 -53.54
N SER A 8 -69.99 34.79 -53.90
CA SER A 8 -69.50 33.46 -53.49
C SER A 8 -68.44 32.91 -54.46
N PRO A 9 -67.22 32.55 -54.01
CA PRO A 9 -66.17 32.01 -54.86
C PRO A 9 -66.30 30.49 -55.04
N ALA A 10 -67.25 30.06 -55.88
CA ALA A 10 -67.35 28.67 -56.32
C ALA A 10 -66.33 28.37 -57.44
N GLY A 11 -65.03 28.30 -57.09
CA GLY A 11 -63.92 28.09 -58.03
C GLY A 11 -63.29 26.69 -57.96
N ASP A 12 -63.47 25.91 -59.02
CA ASP A 12 -62.72 24.72 -59.45
C ASP A 12 -61.82 23.96 -58.47
N VAL A 13 -62.38 22.90 -57.85
CA VAL A 13 -61.62 21.90 -57.07
C VAL A 13 -61.24 20.65 -57.91
N ARG A 14 -61.60 20.61 -59.20
CA ARG A 14 -61.50 19.38 -60.03
C ARG A 14 -60.11 19.06 -60.62
N ALA A 15 -59.09 19.89 -60.41
CA ALA A 15 -57.76 19.69 -61.03
C ALA A 15 -56.74 18.85 -60.22
N ALA A 16 -57.11 18.31 -59.05
CA ALA A 16 -56.15 17.71 -58.10
C ALA A 16 -56.15 16.18 -58.00
N ALA A 17 -57.00 15.46 -58.76
CA ALA A 17 -57.21 14.02 -58.58
C ALA A 17 -56.13 13.11 -59.22
N ASP A 18 -55.39 13.59 -60.22
CA ASP A 18 -54.56 12.73 -61.09
C ASP A 18 -53.11 12.53 -60.60
N ALA A 19 -52.76 13.08 -59.42
CA ALA A 19 -51.40 13.05 -58.86
C ALA A 19 -51.05 11.78 -58.06
N GLY A 20 -52.01 10.85 -57.88
CA GLY A 20 -51.92 9.76 -56.90
C GLY A 20 -51.21 8.48 -57.35
N ALA A 21 -51.13 8.22 -58.66
CA ALA A 21 -50.54 7.00 -59.19
C ALA A 21 -49.01 6.99 -59.04
N ARG A 22 -48.52 6.58 -57.85
CA ARG A 22 -47.11 6.26 -57.60
C ARG A 22 -46.64 5.16 -58.56
N ARG A 23 -46.17 5.56 -59.74
CA ARG A 23 -45.54 4.66 -60.72
C ARG A 23 -44.34 3.99 -60.05
N VAL A 24 -44.55 2.75 -59.58
CA VAL A 24 -43.49 1.90 -59.06
C VAL A 24 -42.48 1.74 -60.18
N ARG A 25 -41.30 2.38 -60.05
CA ARG A 25 -40.22 2.24 -61.03
C ARG A 25 -39.76 0.80 -61.01
N ALA A 26 -40.24 0.01 -61.97
CA ALA A 26 -39.74 -1.33 -62.22
C ALA A 26 -38.23 -1.25 -62.44
N LYS A 27 -37.46 -1.79 -61.50
CA LYS A 27 -36.00 -1.87 -61.61
C LYS A 27 -35.68 -2.76 -62.81
N SER A 28 -34.81 -2.32 -63.71
CA SER A 28 -34.42 -3.04 -64.93
C SER A 28 -33.51 -4.25 -64.69
N GLY A 29 -33.51 -4.83 -63.48
CA GLY A 29 -32.54 -5.83 -63.01
C GLY A 29 -31.13 -5.26 -62.81
N VAL A 30 -30.57 -4.61 -63.83
CA VAL A 30 -29.22 -4.06 -63.86
C VAL A 30 -29.09 -2.82 -62.97
N ARG A 31 -28.17 -2.87 -62.00
CA ARG A 31 -27.83 -1.74 -61.11
C ARG A 31 -27.15 -0.64 -61.92
N GLY A 32 -27.69 0.57 -61.87
CA GLY A 32 -27.17 1.74 -62.59
C GLY A 32 -27.97 2.09 -63.85
N ILE A 33 -28.76 1.14 -64.39
CA ILE A 33 -29.72 1.43 -65.46
C ILE A 33 -31.06 1.83 -64.85
N TYR A 34 -31.68 2.86 -65.41
CA TYR A 34 -33.00 3.33 -65.00
C TYR A 34 -34.00 3.27 -66.16
N ARG A 35 -35.01 2.40 -66.03
CA ARG A 35 -36.15 2.29 -66.96
C ARG A 35 -37.18 3.40 -66.71
N ARG A 36 -37.60 4.08 -67.78
CA ARG A 36 -38.72 5.04 -67.83
C ARG A 36 -39.69 4.59 -68.90
N VAL A 37 -40.97 4.43 -68.56
CA VAL A 37 -42.04 4.15 -69.53
C VAL A 37 -42.84 5.42 -69.77
N GLN A 38 -42.96 5.83 -71.02
CA GLN A 38 -43.66 7.04 -71.46
C GLN A 38 -44.36 6.77 -72.79
N GLN A 39 -45.68 6.95 -72.84
CA GLN A 39 -46.50 6.73 -74.04
C GLN A 39 -46.23 5.36 -74.69
N SER A 40 -46.30 4.29 -73.90
CA SER A 40 -45.98 2.89 -74.30
C SER A 40 -44.52 2.61 -74.70
N HIS A 41 -43.71 3.63 -75.02
CA HIS A 41 -42.28 3.45 -75.26
C HIS A 41 -41.51 3.25 -73.96
N VAL A 42 -40.51 2.36 -74.02
CA VAL A 42 -39.55 2.12 -72.94
C VAL A 42 -38.25 2.85 -73.26
N TRP A 43 -37.77 3.61 -72.28
CA TRP A 43 -36.51 4.34 -72.35
C TRP A 43 -35.60 3.91 -71.20
N TYR A 44 -34.32 3.81 -71.49
CA TYR A 44 -33.25 3.48 -70.55
C TYR A 44 -32.26 4.65 -70.49
N HIS A 45 -31.64 4.85 -69.34
CA HIS A 45 -30.46 5.70 -69.19
C HIS A 45 -29.54 5.09 -68.14
N ALA A 46 -28.24 5.22 -68.37
CA ALA A 46 -27.21 4.84 -67.42
C ALA A 46 -27.01 5.97 -66.41
N VAL A 47 -26.76 5.61 -65.15
CA VAL A 47 -26.55 6.56 -64.05
C VAL A 47 -25.54 6.00 -63.07
N VAL A 48 -24.50 6.78 -62.78
CA VAL A 48 -23.55 6.52 -61.70
C VAL A 48 -23.62 7.65 -60.67
N ASN A 49 -23.48 7.28 -59.40
CA ASN A 49 -23.29 8.23 -58.31
C ASN A 49 -21.82 8.18 -57.87
N VAL A 50 -21.16 9.33 -57.84
CA VAL A 50 -19.80 9.53 -57.36
C VAL A 50 -19.84 10.61 -56.29
N SER A 51 -19.54 10.25 -55.04
CA SER A 51 -19.78 11.14 -53.89
C SER A 51 -21.26 11.59 -53.83
N ASN A 52 -21.52 12.89 -53.95
CA ASN A 52 -22.82 13.56 -54.05
C ASN A 52 -23.16 14.03 -55.48
N VAL A 53 -22.32 13.75 -56.47
CA VAL A 53 -22.60 14.06 -57.88
C VAL A 53 -23.16 12.82 -58.57
N ARG A 54 -24.30 13.00 -59.22
CA ARG A 54 -24.92 12.01 -60.09
C ARG A 54 -24.62 12.35 -61.53
N ILE A 55 -24.00 11.42 -62.24
CA ILE A 55 -23.69 11.50 -63.66
C ILE A 55 -24.65 10.55 -64.38
N ALA A 56 -25.34 11.04 -65.40
CA ALA A 56 -26.33 10.28 -66.18
C ALA A 56 -26.08 10.44 -67.69
N SER A 57 -26.44 9.41 -68.47
CA SER A 57 -26.48 9.49 -69.93
C SER A 57 -27.79 10.11 -70.43
N ARG A 58 -27.86 10.36 -71.74
CA ARG A 58 -29.14 10.55 -72.43
C ARG A 58 -30.05 9.31 -72.29
N CYS A 59 -31.35 9.53 -72.51
CA CYS A 59 -32.30 8.43 -72.64
C CYS A 59 -32.20 7.80 -74.04
N VAL A 60 -32.16 6.48 -74.10
CA VAL A 60 -32.16 5.66 -75.32
C VAL A 60 -33.26 4.61 -75.24
N SER A 61 -33.83 4.20 -76.38
CA SER A 61 -34.83 3.13 -76.43
C SER A 61 -34.21 1.74 -76.28
N ASP A 62 -32.96 1.58 -76.72
CA ASP A 62 -32.26 0.31 -76.76
C ASP A 62 -31.47 0.00 -75.47
N LEU A 63 -31.53 -1.26 -75.02
CA LEU A 63 -30.94 -1.66 -73.74
C LEU A 63 -29.43 -1.91 -73.82
N PRO A 64 -28.87 -2.62 -74.82
CA PRO A 64 -27.42 -2.72 -75.02
C PRO A 64 -26.72 -1.35 -75.04
N VAL A 65 -27.22 -0.38 -75.80
CA VAL A 65 -26.66 0.99 -75.80
C VAL A 65 -26.66 1.63 -74.41
N ALA A 66 -27.69 1.38 -73.59
CA ALA A 66 -27.70 1.85 -72.19
C ALA A 66 -26.76 1.06 -71.27
N VAL A 67 -26.40 -0.19 -71.60
CA VAL A 67 -25.35 -0.96 -70.93
C VAL A 67 -23.97 -0.41 -71.29
N ASP A 68 -23.71 -0.13 -72.57
CA ASP A 68 -22.44 0.45 -73.03
C ASP A 68 -22.20 1.82 -72.38
N PHE A 69 -23.23 2.67 -72.34
CA PHE A 69 -23.20 3.93 -71.60
C PHE A 69 -22.92 3.74 -70.10
N LEU A 70 -23.39 2.64 -69.48
CA LEU A 70 -23.09 2.33 -68.08
C LEU A 70 -21.64 1.85 -67.90
N VAL A 71 -21.05 1.14 -68.87
CA VAL A 71 -19.63 0.76 -68.85
C VAL A 71 -18.75 2.02 -68.83
N VAL A 72 -18.96 2.93 -69.78
CA VAL A 72 -18.21 4.21 -69.85
C VAL A 72 -18.36 5.03 -68.57
N LEU A 73 -19.60 5.21 -68.07
CA LEU A 73 -19.84 5.93 -66.81
C LEU A 73 -19.20 5.23 -65.60
N THR A 74 -19.09 3.90 -65.61
CA THR A 74 -18.43 3.14 -64.54
C THR A 74 -16.92 3.31 -64.58
N ALA A 75 -16.31 3.35 -65.77
CA ALA A 75 -14.90 3.67 -65.95
C ALA A 75 -14.58 5.09 -65.45
N VAL A 76 -15.38 6.10 -65.83
CA VAL A 76 -15.26 7.48 -65.28
C VAL A 76 -15.32 7.47 -63.75
N LYS A 77 -16.29 6.76 -63.16
CA LYS A 77 -16.41 6.63 -61.70
C LYS A 77 -15.20 5.96 -61.05
N GLN A 78 -14.66 4.90 -61.65
CA GLN A 78 -13.49 4.19 -61.14
C GLN A 78 -12.27 5.10 -61.17
N HIS A 79 -12.07 5.84 -62.27
CA HIS A 79 -10.95 6.77 -62.42
C HIS A 79 -11.01 7.94 -61.42
N ILE A 80 -12.19 8.52 -61.17
CA ILE A 80 -12.38 9.50 -60.08
C ILE A 80 -11.98 8.88 -58.73
N GLY A 81 -12.33 7.61 -58.50
CA GLY A 81 -11.95 6.88 -57.29
C GLY A 81 -10.43 6.73 -57.14
N SER A 82 -9.71 6.47 -58.23
CA SER A 82 -8.25 6.36 -58.25
C SER A 82 -7.57 7.72 -58.03
N LEU A 83 -7.99 8.77 -58.76
CA LEU A 83 -7.44 10.13 -58.62
C LEU A 83 -7.69 10.72 -57.23
N HIS A 84 -8.84 10.42 -56.61
CA HIS A 84 -9.14 10.90 -55.27
C HIS A 84 -8.28 10.20 -54.19
N GLN A 85 -7.84 8.96 -54.42
CA GLN A 85 -6.90 8.27 -53.52
C GLN A 85 -5.49 8.87 -53.54
N SER A 86 -5.09 9.53 -54.63
CA SER A 86 -3.85 10.35 -54.68
C SER A 86 -3.97 11.73 -54.01
N GLY A 87 -5.11 12.05 -53.39
CA GLY A 87 -5.31 13.30 -52.64
C GLY A 87 -5.66 14.52 -53.50
N THR A 88 -5.92 14.33 -54.79
CA THR A 88 -6.39 15.39 -55.70
C THR A 88 -7.79 15.87 -55.30
N ASP A 89 -8.10 17.15 -55.51
CA ASP A 89 -9.45 17.69 -55.27
C ASP A 89 -10.50 16.95 -56.12
N PHE A 90 -11.69 16.76 -55.55
CA PHE A 90 -12.76 16.03 -56.20
C PHE A 90 -13.21 16.68 -57.51
N SER A 91 -13.28 18.01 -57.59
CA SER A 91 -13.73 18.70 -58.80
C SER A 91 -12.70 18.54 -59.93
N GLU A 92 -11.41 18.61 -59.61
CA GLU A 92 -10.34 18.26 -60.55
C GLU A 92 -10.38 16.78 -60.96
N CYS A 93 -10.59 15.86 -60.02
CA CYS A 93 -10.73 14.42 -60.32
C CYS A 93 -11.86 14.15 -61.33
N VAL A 94 -13.00 14.82 -61.20
CA VAL A 94 -14.14 14.67 -62.13
C VAL A 94 -13.79 15.22 -63.51
N ARG A 95 -13.23 16.44 -63.60
CA ARG A 95 -12.81 17.03 -64.88
C ARG A 95 -11.84 16.12 -65.62
N ARG A 96 -10.78 15.69 -64.94
CA ARG A 96 -9.76 14.80 -65.49
C ARG A 96 -10.32 13.45 -65.92
N ALA A 97 -11.14 12.81 -65.08
CA ALA A 97 -11.74 11.53 -65.45
C ALA A 97 -12.67 11.61 -66.66
N VAL A 98 -13.47 12.68 -66.80
CA VAL A 98 -14.32 12.87 -67.99
C VAL A 98 -13.46 13.13 -69.23
N ALA A 99 -12.40 13.95 -69.12
CA ALA A 99 -11.50 14.26 -70.23
C ALA A 99 -10.61 13.08 -70.66
N GLU A 100 -10.14 12.26 -69.71
CA GLU A 100 -9.22 11.14 -69.96
C GLU A 100 -9.95 9.86 -70.40
N VAL A 101 -11.13 9.55 -69.85
CA VAL A 101 -11.85 8.28 -70.11
C VAL A 101 -12.73 8.32 -71.38
N LEU A 102 -13.35 9.46 -71.71
CA LEU A 102 -14.22 9.54 -72.89
C LEU A 102 -13.49 9.23 -74.22
N PRO A 103 -12.27 9.75 -74.47
CA PRO A 103 -11.50 9.38 -75.67
C PRO A 103 -11.07 7.91 -75.70
N GLN A 104 -10.86 7.26 -74.54
CA GLN A 104 -10.50 5.83 -74.47
C GLN A 104 -11.63 4.90 -74.94
N HIS A 105 -12.85 5.42 -75.05
CA HIS A 105 -14.04 4.70 -75.52
C HIS A 105 -14.59 5.25 -76.84
N ASP A 106 -13.85 6.11 -77.56
CA ASP A 106 -14.24 6.73 -78.83
C ASP A 106 -15.63 7.43 -78.81
N ILE A 107 -16.04 7.97 -77.65
CA ILE A 107 -17.37 8.58 -77.46
C ILE A 107 -17.24 10.02 -76.96
N ALA A 108 -17.80 10.98 -77.70
CA ALA A 108 -17.87 12.36 -77.23
C ALA A 108 -18.94 12.54 -76.12
N ALA A 109 -18.69 13.49 -75.20
CA ALA A 109 -19.61 13.83 -74.10
C ALA A 109 -21.05 14.16 -74.58
N LYS A 110 -21.17 14.75 -75.78
CA LYS A 110 -22.43 15.10 -76.43
C LYS A 110 -23.20 13.87 -76.93
N ASP A 111 -22.51 12.84 -77.39
CA ASP A 111 -23.12 11.61 -77.90
C ASP A 111 -23.58 10.69 -76.77
N LEU A 112 -22.81 10.61 -75.69
CA LEU A 112 -23.26 10.04 -74.43
C LEU A 112 -24.42 10.86 -73.81
N GLY A 113 -24.49 12.15 -74.16
CA GLY A 113 -25.47 13.12 -73.67
C GLY A 113 -25.38 13.27 -72.17
N LEU A 114 -24.17 13.51 -71.67
CA LEU A 114 -23.87 13.60 -70.25
C LEU A 114 -24.71 14.67 -69.56
N LYS A 115 -25.30 14.28 -68.42
CA LYS A 115 -26.05 15.17 -67.52
C LYS A 115 -25.58 14.98 -66.09
N TYR A 116 -25.36 16.09 -65.40
CA TYR A 116 -24.86 16.16 -64.05
C TYR A 116 -25.94 16.67 -63.11
N ARG A 117 -25.92 16.21 -61.85
CA ARG A 117 -26.82 16.68 -60.80
C ARG A 117 -26.21 16.48 -59.43
N VAL A 118 -26.31 17.49 -58.56
CA VAL A 118 -25.96 17.33 -57.14
C VAL A 118 -27.13 16.66 -56.41
N ASP A 119 -26.89 15.47 -55.86
CA ASP A 119 -27.84 14.74 -55.03
C ASP A 119 -27.80 15.28 -53.58
N VAL A 120 -28.57 16.34 -53.34
CA VAL A 120 -28.76 16.91 -51.98
C VAL A 120 -29.59 15.98 -51.07
N GLY A 121 -30.26 14.99 -51.66
CA GLY A 121 -31.20 14.09 -50.98
C GLY A 121 -30.65 13.37 -49.75
N ASN A 122 -29.37 12.99 -49.70
CA ASN A 122 -28.81 12.28 -48.54
C ASN A 122 -28.69 13.18 -47.29
N PHE A 123 -28.45 14.49 -47.48
CA PHE A 123 -28.36 15.46 -46.38
C PHE A 123 -29.76 16.00 -46.07
N ALA A 124 -30.52 16.36 -47.10
CA ALA A 124 -31.91 16.78 -46.95
C ALA A 124 -32.79 15.70 -46.26
N GLN A 125 -32.50 14.40 -46.45
CA GLN A 125 -33.20 13.31 -45.74
C GLN A 125 -33.08 13.37 -44.22
N SER A 126 -31.93 13.81 -43.68
CA SER A 126 -31.76 13.85 -42.24
C SER A 126 -32.53 15.04 -41.63
N TRP A 127 -32.57 16.18 -42.32
CA TRP A 127 -33.23 17.41 -41.85
C TRP A 127 -34.74 17.48 -42.15
N LEU A 128 -35.13 17.04 -43.35
CA LEU A 128 -36.48 17.12 -43.92
C LEU A 128 -37.16 15.73 -44.03
N GLY A 129 -36.56 14.70 -43.43
CA GLY A 129 -37.08 13.34 -43.41
C GLY A 129 -37.08 12.65 -44.78
N ARG A 130 -37.51 11.38 -44.81
CA ARG A 130 -37.56 10.58 -46.05
C ARG A 130 -38.42 11.20 -47.15
N GLN A 131 -39.41 12.03 -46.83
CA GLN A 131 -40.30 12.63 -47.82
C GLN A 131 -39.59 13.64 -48.73
N ALA A 132 -38.49 14.27 -48.28
CA ALA A 132 -37.68 15.17 -49.10
C ALA A 132 -36.82 14.45 -50.16
N THR A 133 -36.71 13.12 -50.10
CA THR A 133 -35.93 12.31 -51.04
C THR A 133 -36.45 12.50 -52.47
N GLY A 134 -35.63 13.13 -53.33
CA GLY A 134 -36.01 13.44 -54.71
C GLY A 134 -36.80 14.73 -54.89
N VAL A 135 -37.30 15.33 -53.80
CA VAL A 135 -37.97 16.64 -53.80
C VAL A 135 -36.92 17.77 -53.78
N CYS A 136 -35.85 17.58 -53.02
CA CYS A 136 -34.72 18.51 -52.85
C CYS A 136 -33.52 18.21 -53.76
N ASN A 137 -33.67 17.40 -54.81
CA ASN A 137 -32.58 17.24 -55.77
C ASN A 137 -32.59 18.43 -56.74
N LEU A 138 -31.39 18.91 -57.11
CA LEU A 138 -31.24 19.95 -58.15
C LEU A 138 -31.76 19.44 -59.51
N PRO A 139 -32.08 20.32 -60.48
CA PRO A 139 -32.27 19.89 -61.86
C PRO A 139 -31.01 19.20 -62.41
N TYR A 140 -31.17 18.47 -63.52
CA TYR A 140 -30.01 18.03 -64.29
C TYR A 140 -29.50 19.20 -65.14
N THR A 141 -28.19 19.42 -65.13
CA THR A 141 -27.48 20.34 -66.03
C THR A 141 -26.59 19.54 -66.98
N ASP A 142 -26.40 20.07 -68.19
CA ASP A 142 -25.52 19.48 -69.21
C ASP A 142 -24.09 20.08 -69.11
N ASP A 143 -23.94 21.15 -68.32
CA ASP A 143 -22.69 21.81 -67.95
C ASP A 143 -22.08 21.17 -66.69
N LEU A 144 -20.86 20.64 -66.82
CA LEU A 144 -20.09 20.02 -65.75
C LEU A 144 -19.59 21.06 -64.72
N GLU A 145 -19.07 22.20 -65.18
CA GLU A 145 -18.46 23.19 -64.28
C GLU A 145 -19.51 23.79 -63.35
N ARG A 146 -20.69 24.09 -63.92
CA ARG A 146 -21.86 24.47 -63.14
C ARG A 146 -22.20 23.43 -62.06
N ALA A 147 -22.25 22.14 -62.39
CA ALA A 147 -22.57 21.10 -61.41
C ALA A 147 -21.51 20.95 -60.31
N LEU A 148 -20.23 21.23 -60.62
CA LEU A 148 -19.13 21.24 -59.65
C LEU A 148 -19.21 22.47 -58.74
N GLN A 149 -19.55 23.65 -59.27
CA GLN A 149 -19.79 24.86 -58.49
C GLN A 149 -21.01 24.72 -57.56
N GLU A 150 -22.13 24.21 -58.08
CA GLU A 150 -23.34 23.91 -57.29
C GLU A 150 -23.05 22.90 -56.17
N ARG A 151 -22.14 21.94 -56.42
CA ARG A 151 -21.66 20.99 -55.41
C ARG A 151 -20.83 21.69 -54.34
N GLU A 152 -19.85 22.50 -54.73
CA GLU A 152 -18.95 23.22 -53.82
C GLU A 152 -19.73 24.14 -52.86
N LEU A 153 -20.69 24.91 -53.39
CA LEU A 153 -21.60 25.75 -52.59
C LEU A 153 -22.42 24.96 -51.57
N LEU A 154 -22.70 23.68 -51.82
CA LEU A 154 -23.49 22.81 -50.95
C LEU A 154 -22.65 21.86 -50.08
N GLU A 155 -21.32 21.80 -50.28
CA GLU A 155 -20.41 20.92 -49.55
C GLU A 155 -20.32 21.22 -48.03
N PRO A 156 -20.36 22.49 -47.54
CA PRO A 156 -20.37 22.76 -46.09
C PRO A 156 -21.53 22.08 -45.35
N PHE A 157 -22.71 22.08 -45.97
CA PHE A 157 -23.95 21.52 -45.41
C PHE A 157 -24.02 19.99 -45.46
N ARG A 158 -23.02 19.34 -46.07
CA ARG A 158 -22.97 17.90 -46.27
C ARG A 158 -22.92 17.14 -44.94
N TRP A 159 -23.79 16.13 -44.82
CA TRP A 159 -23.63 15.11 -43.78
C TRP A 159 -22.57 14.08 -44.19
N ARG A 160 -21.65 13.73 -43.27
CA ARG A 160 -20.59 12.75 -43.54
C ARG A 160 -21.20 11.38 -43.82
N SER A 161 -20.92 10.82 -45.00
CA SER A 161 -21.39 9.49 -45.39
C SER A 161 -20.88 8.42 -44.42
N GLY A 162 -21.71 7.45 -44.08
CA GLY A 162 -21.39 6.37 -43.13
C GLY A 162 -21.62 6.72 -41.66
N VAL A 163 -21.69 8.00 -41.27
CA VAL A 163 -22.03 8.41 -39.91
C VAL A 163 -23.55 8.30 -39.71
N ARG A 164 -24.01 7.33 -38.92
CA ARG A 164 -25.41 7.28 -38.48
C ARG A 164 -25.72 8.49 -37.60
N VAL A 165 -26.84 9.16 -37.87
CA VAL A 165 -27.34 10.29 -37.07
C VAL A 165 -27.42 9.93 -35.58
N ASP A 166 -27.91 8.72 -35.26
CA ASP A 166 -28.06 8.18 -33.90
C ASP A 166 -26.75 8.14 -33.08
N HIS A 167 -25.58 8.13 -33.73
CA HIS A 167 -24.26 8.07 -33.09
C HIS A 167 -23.57 9.44 -33.00
N ALA A 168 -24.17 10.48 -33.59
CA ALA A 168 -23.61 11.83 -33.64
C ALA A 168 -24.71 12.87 -33.41
N LEU A 169 -25.63 12.61 -32.48
CA LEU A 169 -26.80 13.46 -32.25
C LEU A 169 -26.44 14.87 -31.83
N ASP A 170 -25.42 15.08 -30.99
CA ASP A 170 -24.98 16.44 -30.60
C ASP A 170 -24.57 17.28 -31.83
N VAL A 171 -23.73 16.68 -32.69
CA VAL A 171 -23.26 17.29 -33.94
C VAL A 171 -24.42 17.49 -34.91
N PHE A 172 -25.33 16.52 -34.99
CA PHE A 172 -26.50 16.57 -35.86
C PHE A 172 -27.47 17.68 -35.45
N MET A 173 -27.89 17.73 -34.18
CA MET A 173 -28.85 18.70 -33.68
C MET A 173 -28.28 20.12 -33.77
N SER A 174 -27.01 20.31 -33.39
CA SER A 174 -26.30 21.59 -33.58
C SER A 174 -26.28 22.02 -35.05
N LYS A 175 -25.87 21.13 -35.96
CA LYS A 175 -25.83 21.37 -37.40
C LYS A 175 -27.22 21.68 -37.98
N VAL A 176 -28.26 20.98 -37.55
CA VAL A 176 -29.65 21.20 -38.02
C VAL A 176 -30.13 22.62 -37.71
N TYR A 177 -29.97 23.13 -36.49
CA TYR A 177 -30.48 24.46 -36.16
C TYR A 177 -29.55 25.60 -36.64
N ALA A 178 -28.23 25.41 -36.55
CA ALA A 178 -27.27 26.44 -36.93
C ALA A 178 -27.15 26.61 -38.45
N GLU A 179 -27.11 25.51 -39.22
CA GLU A 179 -26.84 25.56 -40.67
C GLU A 179 -28.08 25.57 -41.55
N TRP A 180 -29.27 25.18 -41.05
CA TRP A 180 -30.50 25.15 -41.87
C TRP A 180 -30.80 26.50 -42.57
N PRO A 181 -30.71 27.68 -41.91
CA PRO A 181 -30.97 28.95 -42.58
C PRO A 181 -30.01 29.21 -43.75
N ALA A 182 -28.70 29.00 -43.53
CA ALA A 182 -27.66 29.21 -44.53
C ALA A 182 -27.75 28.23 -45.71
N PHE A 183 -28.07 26.96 -45.43
CA PHE A 183 -28.38 25.98 -46.48
C PHE A 183 -29.63 26.38 -47.26
N ARG A 184 -30.72 26.75 -46.59
CA ARG A 184 -31.99 27.13 -47.23
C ARG A 184 -31.77 28.28 -48.20
N GLU A 185 -31.04 29.32 -47.77
CA GLU A 185 -30.67 30.44 -48.63
C GLU A 185 -29.80 30.01 -49.81
N THR A 186 -28.73 29.25 -49.56
CA THR A 186 -27.80 28.79 -50.61
C THR A 186 -28.50 27.92 -51.64
N TYR A 187 -29.38 27.01 -51.20
CA TYR A 187 -30.16 26.14 -52.07
C TYR A 187 -31.22 26.90 -52.87
N ILE A 188 -31.87 27.91 -52.29
CA ILE A 188 -32.75 28.84 -53.03
C ILE A 188 -31.96 29.60 -54.09
N ARG A 189 -30.75 30.09 -53.77
CA ARG A 189 -29.88 30.79 -54.72
C ARG A 189 -29.52 29.91 -55.91
N VAL A 190 -29.00 28.70 -55.66
CA VAL A 190 -28.62 27.72 -56.70
C VAL A 190 -29.81 27.38 -57.60
N LEU A 191 -31.00 27.16 -57.05
CA LEU A 191 -32.19 26.91 -57.89
C LEU A 191 -32.67 28.15 -58.64
N ALA A 192 -32.49 29.36 -58.11
CA ALA A 192 -32.82 30.60 -58.80
C ALA A 192 -31.90 30.85 -60.00
N GLU A 193 -30.61 30.57 -59.85
CA GLU A 193 -29.62 30.55 -60.94
C GLU A 193 -29.94 29.47 -62.00
N ALA A 194 -30.74 28.46 -61.64
CA ALA A 194 -31.28 27.45 -62.57
C ALA A 194 -32.67 27.83 -63.15
N GLY A 195 -33.11 29.08 -62.95
CA GLY A 195 -34.37 29.60 -63.50
C GLY A 195 -35.63 29.28 -62.68
N HIS A 196 -35.50 28.74 -61.46
CA HIS A 196 -36.67 28.52 -60.60
C HIS A 196 -37.06 29.77 -59.79
N CYS A 197 -38.36 30.07 -59.72
CA CYS A 197 -38.91 31.12 -58.86
C CYS A 197 -38.52 30.90 -57.38
N ARG A 198 -37.84 31.89 -56.78
CA ARG A 198 -37.29 31.85 -55.42
C ARG A 198 -38.36 31.61 -54.38
N GLU A 199 -39.50 32.29 -54.51
CA GLU A 199 -40.64 32.27 -53.60
C GLU A 199 -41.29 30.89 -53.59
N ARG A 200 -41.42 30.26 -54.78
CA ARG A 200 -41.98 28.91 -54.93
C ARG A 200 -41.03 27.85 -54.36
N VAL A 201 -39.72 28.02 -54.50
CA VAL A 201 -38.72 27.13 -53.87
C VAL A 201 -38.74 27.30 -52.35
N ALA A 202 -38.72 28.53 -51.85
CA ALA A 202 -38.80 28.85 -50.43
C ALA A 202 -40.04 28.23 -49.77
N ALA A 203 -41.24 28.53 -50.29
CA ALA A 203 -42.48 27.98 -49.77
C ALA A 203 -42.56 26.44 -49.84
N ARG A 204 -41.86 25.81 -50.80
CA ARG A 204 -41.74 24.34 -50.88
C ARG A 204 -40.82 23.80 -49.79
N LEU A 205 -39.68 24.43 -49.53
CA LEU A 205 -38.77 24.06 -48.44
C LEU A 205 -39.42 24.24 -47.07
N ASP A 206 -40.16 25.33 -46.88
CA ASP A 206 -40.84 25.62 -45.60
C ASP A 206 -41.94 24.59 -45.31
N ARG A 207 -42.73 24.20 -46.34
CA ARG A 207 -43.69 23.08 -46.22
C ARG A 207 -43.00 21.75 -45.90
N LEU A 208 -41.85 21.45 -46.51
CA LEU A 208 -41.09 20.24 -46.20
C LEU A 208 -40.55 20.29 -44.77
N TRP A 209 -40.03 21.43 -44.34
CA TRP A 209 -39.52 21.67 -43.00
C TRP A 209 -40.62 21.42 -41.96
N GLU A 210 -41.81 22.00 -42.13
CA GLU A 210 -42.94 21.75 -41.23
C GLU A 210 -43.43 20.29 -41.29
N SER A 211 -43.52 19.67 -42.48
CA SER A 211 -43.91 18.26 -42.60
C SER A 211 -42.94 17.29 -41.90
N ALA A 212 -41.68 17.71 -41.76
CA ALA A 212 -40.62 16.96 -41.09
C ALA A 212 -40.52 17.27 -39.59
N ARG A 213 -41.35 18.16 -39.04
CA ARG A 213 -41.36 18.48 -37.60
C ARG A 213 -41.47 17.24 -36.70
N PRO A 214 -42.37 16.25 -36.94
CA PRO A 214 -42.43 15.04 -36.11
C PRO A 214 -41.15 14.18 -36.17
N HIS A 215 -40.37 14.29 -37.25
CA HIS A 215 -39.10 13.59 -37.40
C HIS A 215 -37.99 14.28 -36.58
N ARG A 216 -37.91 15.62 -36.61
CA ARG A 216 -36.97 16.39 -35.79
C ARG A 216 -37.28 16.24 -34.30
N THR A 217 -38.54 16.37 -33.88
CA THR A 217 -38.95 16.19 -32.47
C THR A 217 -38.56 14.81 -31.91
N ARG A 218 -38.60 13.74 -32.71
CA ARG A 218 -38.10 12.42 -32.28
C ARG A 218 -36.58 12.39 -32.05
N TYR A 219 -35.80 13.14 -32.83
CA TYR A 219 -34.35 13.27 -32.60
C TYR A 219 -34.03 14.22 -31.44
N GLU A 220 -34.81 15.29 -31.25
CA GLU A 220 -34.76 16.17 -30.07
C GLU A 220 -35.00 15.34 -28.79
N GLU A 221 -36.07 14.53 -28.76
CA GLU A 221 -36.36 13.60 -27.66
C GLU A 221 -35.25 12.59 -27.44
N LEU A 222 -34.72 11.98 -28.50
CA LEU A 222 -33.65 10.97 -28.39
C LEU A 222 -32.35 11.59 -27.86
N TRP A 223 -32.01 12.79 -28.33
CA TRP A 223 -30.86 13.57 -27.87
C TRP A 223 -31.02 13.95 -26.39
N ASN A 224 -32.17 14.50 -26.00
CA ASN A 224 -32.47 14.82 -24.59
C ASN A 224 -32.39 13.58 -23.68
N ARG A 225 -32.89 12.41 -24.12
CA ARG A 225 -32.76 11.15 -23.38
C ARG A 225 -31.30 10.70 -23.25
N GLN A 226 -30.48 10.86 -24.29
CA GLN A 226 -29.05 10.54 -24.22
C GLN A 226 -28.28 11.51 -23.30
N ALA A 227 -28.61 12.81 -23.34
CA ALA A 227 -28.04 13.82 -22.47
C ALA A 227 -28.35 13.54 -20.99
N LEU A 228 -29.62 13.31 -20.65
CA LEU A 228 -30.06 12.92 -19.30
C LEU A 228 -29.37 11.62 -18.84
N ALA A 229 -29.27 10.61 -19.70
CA ALA A 229 -28.58 9.36 -19.37
C ALA A 229 -27.05 9.51 -19.25
N ALA A 230 -26.45 10.53 -19.86
CA ALA A 230 -25.04 10.88 -19.66
C ALA A 230 -24.85 11.64 -18.33
N GLU A 231 -25.73 12.59 -18.03
CA GLU A 231 -25.75 13.32 -16.76
C GLU A 231 -25.95 12.37 -15.58
N GLU A 232 -26.95 11.49 -15.64
CA GLU A 232 -27.23 10.51 -14.56
C GLU A 232 -26.03 9.58 -14.32
N ARG A 233 -25.34 9.14 -15.38
CA ARG A 233 -24.08 8.37 -15.24
C ARG A 233 -23.00 9.19 -14.53
N GLY A 234 -22.87 10.47 -14.85
CA GLY A 234 -21.96 11.39 -14.15
C GLY A 234 -22.32 11.57 -12.68
N GLN A 235 -23.59 11.82 -12.36
CA GLN A 235 -24.08 11.94 -10.99
C GLN A 235 -23.85 10.66 -10.19
N ARG A 236 -24.17 9.47 -10.75
CA ARG A 236 -23.89 8.17 -10.11
C ARG A 236 -22.39 7.95 -9.88
N GLN A 237 -21.53 8.35 -10.82
CA GLN A 237 -20.07 8.26 -10.65
C GLN A 237 -19.57 9.21 -9.53
N GLN A 238 -20.11 10.42 -9.43
CA GLN A 238 -19.80 11.35 -8.34
C GLN A 238 -20.27 10.80 -6.98
N GLN A 239 -21.48 10.25 -6.89
CA GLN A 239 -22.01 9.61 -5.68
C GLN A 239 -21.14 8.41 -5.24
N LEU A 240 -20.74 7.54 -6.18
CA LEU A 240 -19.84 6.43 -5.88
C LEU A 240 -18.45 6.92 -5.42
N SER A 241 -17.92 7.98 -6.02
CA SER A 241 -16.66 8.59 -5.61
C SER A 241 -16.74 9.17 -4.19
N ALA A 242 -17.81 9.90 -3.88
CA ALA A 242 -18.08 10.43 -2.54
C ALA A 242 -18.21 9.31 -1.49
N ALA A 243 -19.01 8.27 -1.77
CA ALA A 243 -19.17 7.13 -0.86
C ALA A 243 -17.86 6.35 -0.64
N LEU A 244 -16.97 6.26 -1.65
CA LEU A 244 -15.63 5.68 -1.48
C LEU A 244 -14.70 6.58 -0.66
N TRP A 245 -14.81 7.90 -0.81
CA TRP A 245 -14.07 8.87 0.00
C TRP A 245 -14.51 8.83 1.47
N GLU A 246 -15.81 8.82 1.74
CA GLU A 246 -16.39 8.66 3.08
C GLU A 246 -15.94 7.35 3.74
N ARG A 247 -15.99 6.22 3.02
CA ARG A 247 -15.49 4.93 3.52
C ARG A 247 -14.01 4.98 3.88
N ARG A 248 -13.18 5.66 3.08
CA ARG A 248 -11.75 5.88 3.38
C ARG A 248 -11.56 6.78 4.60
N ALA A 249 -12.34 7.84 4.73
CA ALA A 249 -12.30 8.75 5.87
C ALA A 249 -12.68 8.02 7.17
N MET A 250 -13.78 7.24 7.18
CA MET A 250 -14.18 6.42 8.32
C MET A 250 -13.12 5.39 8.71
N ALA A 251 -12.52 4.68 7.74
CA ALA A 251 -11.47 3.70 8.01
C ALA A 251 -10.18 4.36 8.57
N ALA A 252 -9.83 5.56 8.09
CA ALA A 252 -8.71 6.33 8.62
C ALA A 252 -8.96 6.83 10.05
N GLU A 253 -10.19 7.27 10.35
CA GLU A 253 -10.58 7.69 11.69
C GLU A 253 -10.64 6.53 12.68
N GLU A 254 -11.19 5.38 12.28
CA GLU A 254 -11.14 4.15 13.07
C GLU A 254 -9.69 3.71 13.36
N HIS A 255 -8.80 3.86 12.37
CA HIS A 255 -7.37 3.58 12.58
C HIS A 255 -6.74 4.53 13.61
N ARG A 256 -7.04 5.84 13.57
CA ARG A 256 -6.59 6.81 14.57
C ARG A 256 -7.09 6.45 15.97
N GLN A 257 -8.38 6.12 16.12
CA GLN A 257 -8.96 5.70 17.40
C GLN A 257 -8.28 4.43 17.93
N ARG A 258 -8.02 3.43 17.08
CA ARG A 258 -7.27 2.22 17.43
C ARG A 258 -5.83 2.52 17.87
N LEU A 259 -5.16 3.51 17.28
CA LEU A 259 -3.83 3.96 17.70
C LEU A 259 -3.88 4.70 19.05
N GLY A 260 -4.84 5.60 19.25
CA GLY A 260 -5.08 6.29 20.52
C GLY A 260 -5.30 5.30 21.67
N ALA A 261 -6.24 4.36 21.51
CA ALA A 261 -6.51 3.31 22.49
C ALA A 261 -5.29 2.39 22.75
N ARG A 262 -4.38 2.21 21.77
CA ARG A 262 -3.11 1.50 21.97
C ARG A 262 -2.10 2.34 22.77
N ALA A 263 -2.04 3.64 22.56
CA ALA A 263 -1.19 4.56 23.31
C ALA A 263 -1.64 4.63 24.78
N GLU A 264 -2.93 4.86 25.02
CA GLU A 264 -3.52 4.89 26.36
C GLU A 264 -3.26 3.59 27.13
N ARG A 265 -3.45 2.41 26.51
CA ARG A 265 -3.12 1.12 27.13
C ARG A 265 -1.63 0.95 27.45
N ARG A 266 -0.71 1.60 26.71
CA ARG A 266 0.72 1.60 27.03
C ARG A 266 1.01 2.51 28.23
N GLU A 267 0.41 3.68 28.27
CA GLU A 267 0.49 4.62 29.38
C GLU A 267 -0.05 4.01 30.67
N GLN A 268 -1.26 3.43 30.66
CA GLN A 268 -1.82 2.69 31.80
C GLN A 268 -0.89 1.58 32.31
N ARG A 269 -0.18 0.87 31.41
CA ARG A 269 0.82 -0.15 31.79
C ARG A 269 2.07 0.47 32.40
N TRP A 270 2.54 1.60 31.87
CA TRP A 270 3.66 2.36 32.44
C TRP A 270 3.31 2.89 33.83
N ASN A 271 2.15 3.52 34.00
CA ASN A 271 1.69 4.05 35.28
C ASN A 271 1.54 2.93 36.32
N ARG A 272 0.96 1.77 35.95
CA ARG A 272 0.94 0.57 36.82
C ARG A 272 2.34 0.06 37.18
N LYS A 273 3.32 0.17 36.28
CA LYS A 273 4.72 -0.22 36.55
C LYS A 273 5.40 0.79 37.48
N ALA A 274 5.18 2.09 37.27
CA ALA A 274 5.67 3.18 38.11
C ALA A 274 5.18 3.05 39.55
N MET A 275 3.85 2.90 39.74
CA MET A 275 3.24 2.66 41.06
C MET A 275 3.85 1.43 41.75
N ARG A 276 4.08 0.33 41.02
CA ARG A 276 4.73 -0.88 41.58
C ARG A 276 6.21 -0.66 41.94
N THR A 277 6.95 0.16 41.20
CA THR A 277 8.34 0.51 41.56
C THR A 277 8.40 1.43 42.76
N GLU A 278 7.48 2.38 42.86
CA GLU A 278 7.33 3.30 43.99
C GLU A 278 6.90 2.55 45.26
N GLU A 279 5.90 1.67 45.18
CA GLU A 279 5.49 0.79 46.28
C GLU A 279 6.65 -0.12 46.75
N ARG A 280 7.44 -0.66 45.81
CA ARG A 280 8.67 -1.41 46.16
C ARG A 280 9.72 -0.54 46.83
N HIS A 281 9.83 0.73 46.46
CA HIS A 281 10.72 1.68 47.11
C HIS A 281 10.24 1.97 48.54
N MET A 282 8.96 2.31 48.74
CA MET A 282 8.34 2.50 50.07
C MET A 282 8.49 1.25 50.97
N ARG A 283 8.30 0.04 50.42
CA ARG A 283 8.52 -1.20 51.18
C ARG A 283 9.98 -1.41 51.58
N ARG A 284 10.94 -0.95 50.77
CA ARG A 284 12.39 -1.02 51.08
C ARG A 284 12.79 0.01 52.12
N THR A 285 12.31 1.25 52.03
CA THR A 285 12.58 2.29 53.03
C THR A 285 12.00 1.88 54.39
N ALA A 286 10.73 1.46 54.45
CA ALA A 286 10.11 0.96 55.67
C ALA A 286 10.79 -0.29 56.25
N ALA A 287 11.36 -1.17 55.40
CA ALA A 287 12.15 -2.31 55.87
C ALA A 287 13.51 -1.86 56.45
N ALA A 288 14.17 -0.87 55.86
CA ALA A 288 15.41 -0.30 56.36
C ALA A 288 15.19 0.44 57.71
N GLU A 289 14.10 1.19 57.83
CA GLU A 289 13.67 1.83 59.09
C GLU A 289 13.48 0.79 60.20
N ARG A 290 12.73 -0.29 59.95
CA ARG A 290 12.55 -1.40 60.91
C ARG A 290 13.89 -2.08 61.29
N GLN A 291 14.84 -2.17 60.36
CA GLN A 291 16.17 -2.70 60.64
C GLN A 291 16.99 -1.76 61.52
N LEU A 292 16.93 -0.45 61.27
CA LEU A 292 17.55 0.58 62.09
C LEU A 292 16.95 0.59 63.50
N GLU A 293 15.62 0.60 63.64
CA GLU A 293 14.94 0.43 64.94
C GLU A 293 15.43 -0.83 65.67
N SER A 294 15.48 -1.96 64.97
CA SER A 294 15.96 -3.23 65.53
C SER A 294 17.44 -3.20 65.90
N HIS A 295 18.25 -2.39 65.22
CA HIS A 295 19.65 -2.15 65.59
C HIS A 295 19.73 -1.29 66.85
N CYS A 296 19.00 -0.17 66.92
CA CYS A 296 18.93 0.70 68.09
C CYS A 296 18.42 -0.05 69.34
N ARG A 297 17.34 -0.83 69.23
CA ARG A 297 16.85 -1.70 70.32
C ARG A 297 17.93 -2.70 70.79
N ARG A 298 18.71 -3.28 69.87
CA ARG A 298 19.83 -4.18 70.20
C ARG A 298 21.03 -3.46 70.80
N ALA A 299 21.28 -2.20 70.42
CA ALA A 299 22.33 -1.37 71.01
C ALA A 299 21.99 -1.03 72.47
N MET A 300 20.78 -0.51 72.73
CA MET A 300 20.30 -0.24 74.10
C MET A 300 20.33 -1.52 74.96
N ALA A 301 19.88 -2.66 74.45
CA ALA A 301 19.95 -3.93 75.16
C ALA A 301 21.38 -4.46 75.40
N ARG A 302 22.38 -4.02 74.62
CA ARG A 302 23.80 -4.30 74.87
C ARG A 302 24.36 -3.38 75.94
N GLU A 303 24.02 -2.10 75.92
CA GLU A 303 24.38 -1.12 76.94
C GLU A 303 23.83 -1.55 78.31
N ASP A 304 22.56 -1.96 78.38
CA ASP A 304 21.96 -2.54 79.59
C ASP A 304 22.73 -3.77 80.11
N ARG A 305 23.11 -4.69 79.21
CA ARG A 305 23.88 -5.89 79.58
C ARG A 305 25.29 -5.55 80.09
N LEU A 306 25.94 -4.54 79.51
CA LEU A 306 27.22 -4.03 79.98
C LEU A 306 27.06 -3.34 81.35
N GLY A 307 26.00 -2.54 81.53
CA GLY A 307 25.66 -1.90 82.80
C GLY A 307 25.29 -2.87 83.93
N ARG A 308 24.77 -4.07 83.61
CA ARG A 308 24.62 -5.18 84.56
C ARG A 308 25.96 -5.87 84.84
N ARG A 309 26.68 -6.32 83.81
CA ARG A 309 28.00 -6.96 83.95
C ARG A 309 29.02 -6.12 84.71
N TRP A 310 28.96 -4.79 84.60
CA TRP A 310 29.86 -3.89 85.33
C TRP A 310 29.53 -3.84 86.82
N ARG A 311 28.25 -3.86 87.21
CA ARG A 311 27.81 -4.01 88.61
C ARG A 311 28.24 -5.37 89.17
N ASP A 312 27.85 -6.46 88.51
CA ASP A 312 28.17 -7.84 88.92
C ASP A 312 29.69 -8.07 89.01
N GLY A 313 30.45 -7.50 88.07
CA GLY A 313 31.90 -7.60 88.01
C GLY A 313 32.61 -6.84 89.14
N CYS A 314 32.08 -5.71 89.58
CA CYS A 314 32.59 -4.98 90.75
C CYS A 314 32.34 -5.76 92.04
N GLU A 315 31.16 -6.35 92.22
CA GLU A 315 30.87 -7.22 93.37
C GLU A 315 31.74 -8.48 93.38
N ALA A 316 31.90 -9.13 92.22
CA ALA A 316 32.75 -10.32 92.08
C ALA A 316 34.23 -10.05 92.41
N ARG A 317 34.78 -8.89 91.99
CA ARG A 317 36.16 -8.46 92.35
C ARG A 317 36.30 -8.22 93.85
N ARG A 318 35.30 -7.58 94.48
CA ARG A 318 35.26 -7.35 95.94
C ARG A 318 35.24 -8.69 96.71
N ALA A 319 34.44 -9.65 96.25
CA ALA A 319 34.39 -11.01 96.79
C ALA A 319 35.64 -11.87 96.51
N HIS A 320 36.45 -11.53 95.49
CA HIS A 320 37.72 -12.19 95.21
C HIS A 320 38.84 -11.68 96.13
N LEU A 321 38.96 -10.36 96.32
CA LEU A 321 39.92 -9.74 97.25
C LEU A 321 39.76 -10.26 98.68
N LEU A 322 38.52 -10.35 99.18
CA LEU A 322 38.24 -10.90 100.52
C LEU A 322 38.65 -12.38 100.65
N ARG A 323 38.53 -13.18 99.57
CA ARG A 323 39.03 -14.56 99.55
C ARG A 323 40.56 -14.64 99.49
N HIS A 324 41.22 -13.72 98.79
CA HIS A 324 42.67 -13.68 98.70
C HIS A 324 43.31 -13.33 100.05
N LEU A 325 42.81 -12.31 100.75
CA LEU A 325 43.28 -11.92 102.09
C LEU A 325 43.13 -13.05 103.12
N ARG A 326 41.98 -13.75 103.15
CA ARG A 326 41.78 -14.94 103.99
C ARG A 326 42.77 -16.07 103.67
N ARG A 327 43.18 -16.22 102.41
CA ARG A 327 44.15 -17.23 101.97
C ARG A 327 45.58 -16.93 102.44
N LEU A 328 45.97 -15.65 102.43
CA LEU A 328 47.30 -15.21 102.90
C LEU A 328 47.45 -15.40 104.40
N LEU A 329 46.45 -15.00 105.20
CA LEU A 329 46.43 -15.25 106.66
C LEU A 329 46.54 -16.75 106.99
N ALA A 330 45.81 -17.60 106.24
CA ALA A 330 45.88 -19.05 106.40
C ALA A 330 47.18 -19.71 105.89
N GLN A 331 47.97 -19.03 105.04
CA GLN A 331 49.30 -19.49 104.64
C GLN A 331 50.40 -19.09 105.64
N TRP A 332 50.21 -17.96 106.35
CA TRP A 332 51.16 -17.46 107.33
C TRP A 332 51.19 -18.33 108.58
N SER A 333 50.04 -18.62 109.19
CA SER A 333 49.95 -19.56 110.34
C SER A 333 50.51 -20.95 110.03
N ARG A 334 50.21 -21.49 108.84
CA ARG A 334 50.78 -22.77 108.37
C ARG A 334 52.29 -22.76 108.14
N ARG A 335 52.95 -21.60 108.07
CA ARG A 335 54.42 -21.48 107.96
C ARG A 335 55.09 -21.49 109.34
N GLU A 336 54.45 -20.96 110.37
CA GLU A 336 54.95 -21.05 111.76
C GLU A 336 54.86 -22.48 112.30
N GLU A 337 53.71 -23.14 112.13
CA GLU A 337 53.49 -24.54 112.53
C GLU A 337 54.56 -25.48 111.95
N ARG A 338 54.93 -25.26 110.68
CA ARG A 338 55.94 -26.05 109.97
C ARG A 338 57.37 -25.78 110.43
N ARG A 339 57.67 -24.63 111.05
CA ARG A 339 59.01 -24.37 111.63
C ARG A 339 59.19 -25.20 112.90
N ARG A 340 58.23 -25.13 113.83
CA ARG A 340 58.24 -25.92 115.08
C ARG A 340 58.38 -27.43 114.82
N VAL A 341 57.57 -27.99 113.92
CA VAL A 341 57.62 -29.43 113.59
C VAL A 341 58.94 -29.84 112.90
N CYS A 342 59.60 -28.95 112.17
CA CYS A 342 60.90 -29.24 111.56
C CYS A 342 62.05 -29.26 112.58
N GLU A 343 61.98 -28.42 113.61
CA GLU A 343 62.98 -28.35 114.68
C GLU A 343 62.94 -29.59 115.58
N GLU A 344 61.74 -30.04 115.99
CA GLU A 344 61.56 -31.29 116.73
C GLU A 344 62.06 -32.53 115.97
N ARG A 345 61.82 -32.60 114.66
CA ARG A 345 62.31 -33.71 113.82
C ARG A 345 63.84 -33.73 113.72
N ARG A 346 64.50 -32.57 113.60
CA ARG A 346 65.96 -32.49 113.56
C ARG A 346 66.62 -33.04 114.83
N CYS A 347 66.04 -32.82 116.00
CA CYS A 347 66.53 -33.39 117.26
C CYS A 347 66.41 -34.93 117.31
N ARG A 348 65.27 -35.49 116.88
CA ARG A 348 65.05 -36.96 116.85
C ARG A 348 65.91 -37.68 115.81
N ASP A 349 66.13 -37.06 114.65
CA ASP A 349 67.00 -37.61 113.61
C ASP A 349 68.48 -37.63 114.03
N ALA A 350 68.95 -36.64 114.80
CA ALA A 350 70.32 -36.61 115.33
C ALA A 350 70.59 -37.79 116.29
N GLN A 351 69.67 -38.05 117.23
CA GLN A 351 69.76 -39.19 118.17
C GLN A 351 69.70 -40.55 117.46
N SER A 352 68.88 -40.65 116.40
CA SER A 352 68.76 -41.87 115.59
C SER A 352 70.03 -42.16 114.76
N ARG A 353 70.71 -41.12 114.24
CA ARG A 353 71.95 -41.28 113.47
C ARG A 353 73.13 -41.72 114.34
N ALA A 354 73.27 -41.18 115.56
CA ALA A 354 74.31 -41.60 116.51
C ALA A 354 74.20 -43.09 116.88
N SER A 355 72.98 -43.57 117.15
CA SER A 355 72.72 -44.97 117.51
C SER A 355 72.69 -45.94 116.32
N ALA A 356 72.63 -45.45 115.08
CA ALA A 356 72.82 -46.24 113.86
C ALA A 356 74.32 -46.42 113.53
N ALA A 357 75.14 -45.39 113.71
CA ALA A 357 76.59 -45.41 113.42
C ALA A 357 77.32 -46.51 114.22
N LEU A 358 77.07 -46.59 115.53
CA LEU A 358 77.63 -47.63 116.42
C LEU A 358 77.27 -49.06 115.97
N ARG A 359 76.05 -49.27 115.46
CA ARG A 359 75.60 -50.58 114.97
C ARG A 359 76.20 -50.93 113.61
N ALA A 360 76.45 -49.94 112.74
CA ALA A 360 77.12 -50.15 111.46
C ALA A 360 78.61 -50.50 111.60
N GLN A 361 79.31 -49.88 112.55
CA GLN A 361 80.74 -50.14 112.79
C GLN A 361 80.99 -51.57 113.29
N ARG A 362 80.14 -52.06 114.21
CA ARG A 362 80.20 -53.45 114.72
C ARG A 362 80.01 -54.49 113.60
N ARG A 363 79.00 -54.30 112.73
CA ARG A 363 78.74 -55.18 111.58
C ARG A 363 79.87 -55.18 110.55
N ARG A 364 80.56 -54.06 110.33
CA ARG A 364 81.74 -54.00 109.42
C ARG A 364 82.90 -54.86 109.92
N LEU A 365 83.21 -54.82 111.22
CA LEU A 365 84.28 -55.63 111.81
C LEU A 365 83.96 -57.14 111.78
N GLU A 366 82.71 -57.50 112.03
CA GLU A 366 82.23 -58.90 111.92
C GLU A 366 82.27 -59.41 110.47
N ALA A 367 81.81 -58.60 109.50
CA ALA A 367 81.85 -58.93 108.08
C ALA A 367 83.29 -59.10 107.54
N GLN A 368 84.24 -58.25 107.97
CA GLN A 368 85.65 -58.36 107.57
C GLN A 368 86.30 -59.64 108.13
N ARG A 369 86.01 -60.03 109.37
CA ARG A 369 86.46 -61.32 109.94
C ARG A 369 85.88 -62.51 109.14
N ALA A 370 84.58 -62.48 108.84
CA ALA A 370 83.91 -63.54 108.09
C ALA A 370 84.34 -63.63 106.61
N ALA A 371 84.74 -62.52 105.99
CA ALA A 371 85.29 -62.48 104.64
C ALA A 371 86.73 -63.02 104.60
N ARG A 372 87.58 -62.64 105.57
CA ARG A 372 88.95 -63.14 105.67
C ARG A 372 89.00 -64.65 105.92
N TRP A 373 88.14 -65.16 106.81
CA TRP A 373 87.98 -66.60 107.05
C TRP A 373 87.54 -67.34 105.78
N ARG A 374 86.58 -66.79 105.02
CA ARG A 374 86.11 -67.38 103.76
C ARG A 374 87.10 -67.26 102.60
N ARG A 375 88.02 -66.29 102.60
CA ARG A 375 89.11 -66.21 101.60
C ARG A 375 90.26 -67.17 101.95
N MET A 376 90.56 -67.41 103.23
CA MET A 376 91.59 -68.37 103.67
C MET A 376 91.20 -69.86 103.51
N ASN A 377 89.93 -70.23 103.68
CA ASN A 377 89.48 -71.63 103.67
C ASN A 377 88.91 -72.12 102.32
N ARG A 378 89.31 -71.51 101.18
CA ARG A 378 88.96 -72.04 99.85
C ARG A 378 89.91 -73.18 99.47
N ARG A 379 89.39 -74.40 99.33
CA ARG A 379 90.16 -75.61 98.98
C ARG A 379 90.84 -75.59 97.60
N ASN A 380 90.46 -74.66 96.72
CA ASN A 380 90.95 -74.56 95.34
C ASN A 380 91.54 -73.16 95.06
N ILE A 381 92.50 -72.70 95.88
CA ILE A 381 93.32 -71.52 95.53
C ILE A 381 94.49 -71.99 94.67
N THR A 382 94.53 -71.54 93.42
CA THR A 382 95.63 -71.80 92.49
C THR A 382 96.54 -70.57 92.40
N MET A 383 97.81 -70.78 92.06
CA MET A 383 98.85 -69.73 92.13
C MET A 383 98.55 -68.48 91.28
N ALA A 384 97.73 -68.64 90.22
CA ALA A 384 97.32 -67.55 89.34
C ALA A 384 96.43 -66.50 90.06
N ASP A 385 95.65 -66.89 91.05
CA ASP A 385 94.72 -65.99 91.77
C ASP A 385 95.42 -64.96 92.67
N LEU A 386 96.74 -65.07 92.88
CA LEU A 386 97.52 -64.15 93.71
C LEU A 386 98.10 -62.95 92.94
N LEU A 387 98.05 -62.93 91.59
CA LEU A 387 98.93 -62.05 90.81
C LEU A 387 98.25 -61.01 89.89
N HIS A 388 96.90 -60.96 89.75
CA HIS A 388 96.26 -60.19 88.66
C HIS A 388 95.08 -59.24 89.01
N GLU A 389 94.81 -58.90 90.27
CA GLU A 389 93.78 -57.87 90.61
C GLU A 389 94.39 -56.47 90.85
N HIS A 390 94.51 -55.58 89.84
CA HIS A 390 94.51 -54.11 90.05
C HIS A 390 94.27 -53.25 88.77
N GLY A 391 93.11 -52.56 88.69
CA GLY A 391 92.82 -51.38 87.82
C GLY A 391 92.03 -51.64 86.52
N ALA A 392 91.27 -50.70 85.92
CA ALA A 392 90.77 -49.39 86.35
C ALA A 392 89.56 -48.92 85.46
N TRP A 393 88.95 -47.78 85.83
CA TRP A 393 87.58 -47.26 85.58
C TRP A 393 87.31 -46.42 84.27
N PRO A 394 86.06 -45.94 83.99
CA PRO A 394 85.59 -45.36 82.69
C PRO A 394 85.07 -43.88 82.72
N GLN A 395 84.60 -43.31 81.57
CA GLN A 395 83.89 -41.98 81.49
C GLN A 395 83.06 -41.69 80.18
N ASP A 396 82.45 -40.48 80.05
CA ASP A 396 81.08 -40.19 79.49
C ASP A 396 80.91 -39.05 78.39
N ASP A 397 79.67 -38.89 77.84
CA ASP A 397 78.83 -37.63 77.69
C ASP A 397 78.49 -36.83 76.35
N ALA A 398 77.30 -36.14 76.36
CA ALA A 398 76.68 -35.09 75.43
C ALA A 398 76.04 -35.48 74.03
N GLY A 399 75.24 -34.69 73.24
CA GLY A 399 74.61 -33.32 73.24
C GLY A 399 73.62 -33.02 72.02
N ARG A 400 72.89 -31.86 71.87
CA ARG A 400 71.86 -31.54 70.77
C ARG A 400 71.43 -30.02 70.58
N ALA A 401 70.91 -29.53 69.40
CA ALA A 401 70.49 -28.10 69.09
C ALA A 401 69.11 -27.81 68.33
N ARG A 402 68.92 -26.69 67.53
CA ARG A 402 67.60 -25.99 67.16
C ARG A 402 67.51 -25.17 65.79
N GLY A 403 66.29 -24.75 65.29
CA GLY A 403 65.98 -23.65 64.29
C GLY A 403 64.55 -23.65 63.60
N SER A 404 64.13 -22.77 62.64
CA SER A 404 63.61 -21.34 62.76
C SER A 404 62.89 -20.66 61.50
N GLU A 405 61.71 -20.01 61.71
CA GLU A 405 61.05 -18.76 61.08
C GLU A 405 60.61 -18.47 59.58
N LEU A 406 59.32 -18.03 59.38
CA LEU A 406 58.62 -16.87 58.63
C LEU A 406 59.11 -16.22 57.25
N PRO A 407 58.48 -15.17 56.60
CA PRO A 407 57.12 -14.49 56.55
C PRO A 407 56.57 -14.06 55.11
N GLY A 408 55.48 -13.24 54.99
CA GLY A 408 55.05 -12.51 53.74
C GLY A 408 53.83 -11.52 53.87
N ARG A 409 53.73 -10.41 53.10
CA ARG A 409 52.82 -9.23 53.37
C ARG A 409 52.39 -8.38 52.12
N SER A 410 51.37 -7.50 52.28
CA SER A 410 50.94 -6.34 51.44
C SER A 410 50.03 -6.59 50.20
N GLY A 411 49.19 -5.65 49.70
CA GLY A 411 48.75 -4.34 50.21
C GLY A 411 47.89 -3.49 49.24
N GLY A 412 47.15 -2.50 49.78
CA GLY A 412 46.83 -1.17 49.18
C GLY A 412 45.75 -1.04 48.08
N MET A 413 45.44 0.17 47.60
CA MET A 413 44.63 1.20 48.28
C MET A 413 43.75 1.93 47.23
N ARG A 414 43.19 3.11 47.57
CA ARG A 414 42.16 3.88 46.83
C ARG A 414 42.67 4.52 45.54
#